data_AF-A0A5N3XPZ2-F1
#
_entry.id   AF-A0A5N3XPZ2-F1
#
_cell.length_a   1.000
_cell.length_b   1.000
_cell.length_c   1.000
_cell.angle_alpha   90.00
_cell.angle_beta   90.00
_cell.angle_gamma   90.00
#
_symmetry.space_group_name_H-M   'P 1'
#
loop_
_entity.id
_entity.type
_entity.pdbx_description
1 polymer ?
#
loop_
_entity_poly.entity_id
_entity_poly.type
_entity_poly.pdbx_seq_one_letter_code
_entity_poly.pdbx_strand_id
1 'polypeptide(L)'
;EYTEKYRRIQPREYLISVLERLRIAKVSGVALPFFMDNSNIASMFEMLDSSNKGSISFVQYKEALKTLGLCTADEVFKDDGHGVTFEKFRDEVNKRTQEICEKTKGKDSESCQSAAEQLLLH
;
A
#
# COMPACT_ATOMS: atom_id res chain seq x y z
N GLU A 1 -17.33 0.97 23.82
CA GLU A 1 -17.18 2.04 22.81
C GLU A 1 -16.17 1.70 21.69
N TYR A 2 -15.16 0.86 21.93
CA TYR A 2 -14.15 0.46 20.93
C TYR A 2 -14.68 -0.45 19.79
N THR A 3 -15.82 -1.11 19.97
CA THR A 3 -16.39 -2.09 19.03
C THR A 3 -17.21 -1.47 17.91
N GLU A 4 -17.58 -0.19 18.01
CA GLU A 4 -18.53 0.45 17.09
C GLU A 4 -17.85 1.01 15.82
N LYS A 5 -16.54 1.31 15.88
CA LYS A 5 -15.77 1.93 14.80
C LYS A 5 -15.45 0.96 13.66
N TYR A 6 -15.16 -0.31 13.97
CA TYR A 6 -14.89 -1.36 12.97
C TYR A 6 -16.16 -2.02 12.43
N ARG A 7 -17.33 -1.77 13.05
CA ARG A 7 -18.63 -2.34 12.67
C ARG A 7 -19.20 -1.79 11.35
N ARG A 8 -18.72 -0.64 10.86
CA ARG A 8 -19.31 0.02 9.68
C ARG A 8 -18.67 -0.33 8.34
N ILE A 9 -17.57 -1.08 8.32
CA ILE A 9 -17.03 -1.61 7.06
C ILE A 9 -17.57 -3.02 6.92
N GLN A 10 -18.61 -3.17 6.11
CA GLN A 10 -19.05 -4.46 5.62
C GLN A 10 -17.96 -5.00 4.68
N PRO A 11 -17.07 -5.91 5.14
CA PRO A 11 -15.79 -6.15 4.47
C PRO A 11 -15.98 -6.80 3.10
N ARG A 12 -17.02 -7.62 2.99
CA ARG A 12 -17.45 -8.26 1.75
C ARG A 12 -17.90 -7.22 0.72
N GLU A 13 -18.74 -6.28 1.12
CA GLU A 13 -19.29 -5.23 0.27
C GLU A 13 -18.20 -4.27 -0.20
N TYR A 14 -17.27 -3.92 0.70
CA TYR A 14 -16.07 -3.18 0.34
C TYR A 14 -15.24 -3.93 -0.72
N LEU A 15 -14.96 -5.22 -0.49
CA LEU A 15 -14.18 -6.04 -1.42
C LEU A 15 -14.86 -6.17 -2.79
N ILE A 16 -16.19 -6.36 -2.82
CA ILE A 16 -16.97 -6.36 -4.06
C ILE A 16 -16.78 -5.04 -4.82
N SER A 17 -16.94 -3.89 -4.14
CA SER A 17 -16.79 -2.57 -4.77
C SER A 17 -15.40 -2.32 -5.35
N VAL A 18 -14.37 -2.89 -4.71
CA VAL A 18 -12.97 -2.83 -5.14
C VAL A 18 -12.76 -3.66 -6.41
N LEU A 19 -13.25 -4.90 -6.40
CA LEU A 19 -13.11 -5.82 -7.53
C LEU A 19 -13.88 -5.34 -8.77
N GLU A 20 -15.03 -4.69 -8.58
CA GLU A 20 -15.80 -4.08 -9.67
C GLU A 20 -15.03 -2.93 -10.34
N ARG A 21 -14.44 -2.02 -9.54
CA ARG A 21 -13.59 -0.94 -10.08
C ARG A 21 -12.38 -1.50 -10.84
N LEU A 22 -11.75 -2.55 -10.33
CA LEU A 22 -10.65 -3.25 -11.01
C LEU A 22 -11.08 -3.87 -12.34
N ARG A 23 -12.26 -4.51 -12.38
CA ARG A 23 -12.82 -5.09 -13.61
C ARG A 23 -13.07 -4.00 -14.66
N ILE A 24 -13.66 -2.88 -14.27
CA ILE A 24 -13.94 -1.76 -15.18
C ILE A 24 -12.63 -1.22 -15.73
N ALA A 25 -11.67 -0.89 -14.86
CA ALA A 25 -10.36 -0.38 -15.26
C ALA A 25 -9.65 -1.28 -16.28
N LYS A 26 -9.69 -2.60 -16.06
CA LYS A 26 -9.10 -3.58 -16.97
C LYS A 26 -9.76 -3.62 -18.35
N VAL A 27 -11.06 -3.39 -18.44
CA VAL A 27 -11.81 -3.45 -19.71
C VAL A 27 -11.75 -2.12 -20.48
N SER A 28 -11.84 -0.99 -19.77
CA SER A 28 -11.92 0.34 -20.40
C SER A 28 -10.57 1.03 -20.55
N GLY A 29 -9.47 0.43 -20.06
CA GLY A 29 -8.14 1.02 -20.10
C GLY A 29 -8.00 2.28 -19.23
N VAL A 30 -8.92 2.50 -18.28
CA VAL A 30 -8.78 3.60 -17.31
C VAL A 30 -7.80 3.20 -16.21
N ALA A 31 -7.27 4.19 -15.50
CA ALA A 31 -6.31 3.97 -14.42
C ALA A 31 -6.85 2.96 -13.38
N LEU A 32 -6.00 2.01 -12.99
CA LEU A 32 -6.32 1.09 -11.90
C LEU A 32 -6.46 1.86 -10.58
N PRO A 33 -7.42 1.49 -9.72
CA PRO A 33 -7.52 2.09 -8.40
C PRO A 33 -6.22 1.91 -7.61
N PHE A 34 -5.72 3.01 -7.04
CA PHE A 34 -4.56 3.02 -6.16
C PHE A 34 -5.00 2.62 -4.74
N PHE A 35 -4.44 1.53 -4.21
CA PHE A 35 -4.84 0.98 -2.91
C PHE A 35 -3.94 1.40 -1.75
N MET A 36 -2.70 1.80 -2.00
CA MET A 36 -1.73 2.08 -0.94
C MET A 36 -1.70 3.55 -0.57
N ASP A 37 -2.85 4.12 -0.22
CA ASP A 37 -2.91 5.47 0.33
C ASP A 37 -2.44 5.50 1.79
N ASN A 38 -2.21 6.71 2.34
CA ASN A 38 -1.73 6.87 3.70
C ASN A 38 -2.62 6.20 4.76
N SER A 39 -3.94 6.14 4.55
CA SER A 39 -4.89 5.51 5.48
C SER A 39 -4.73 3.99 5.50
N ASN A 40 -4.58 3.38 4.33
CA ASN A 40 -4.39 1.94 4.20
C ASN A 40 -3.00 1.50 4.69
N ILE A 41 -1.96 2.31 4.43
CA ILE A 41 -0.62 2.09 4.98
C ILE A 41 -0.64 2.18 6.52
N ALA A 42 -1.30 3.20 7.08
CA ALA A 42 -1.46 3.33 8.54
C ALA A 42 -2.20 2.14 9.14
N SER A 43 -3.33 1.74 8.54
CA SER A 43 -4.11 0.58 9.00
C SER A 43 -3.28 -0.71 8.97
N MET A 44 -2.49 -0.92 7.92
CA MET A 44 -1.61 -2.08 7.82
C MET A 44 -0.50 -2.06 8.88
N PHE A 45 0.09 -0.89 9.15
CA PHE A 45 1.10 -0.76 10.20
C PHE A 45 0.51 -1.06 11.58
N GLU A 46 -0.67 -0.52 11.90
CA GLU A 46 -1.39 -0.82 13.14
C GLU A 46 -1.69 -2.31 13.30
N MET A 47 -2.04 -3.00 12.20
CA MET A 47 -2.24 -4.46 12.22
C MET A 47 -0.95 -5.24 12.50
N LEU A 48 0.21 -4.75 12.03
CA LEU A 48 1.52 -5.37 12.26
C LEU A 48 2.06 -5.07 13.67
N ASP A 49 1.87 -3.83 14.16
CA ASP A 49 2.21 -3.39 15.51
C ASP A 49 1.10 -3.71 16.51
N SER A 50 0.69 -4.99 16.56
CA SER A 50 -0.34 -5.48 17.48
C SER A 50 -0.04 -5.22 18.98
N SER A 51 1.22 -4.92 19.31
CA SER A 51 1.65 -4.58 20.66
C SER A 51 1.63 -3.07 20.96
N ASN A 52 1.26 -2.22 20.00
CA ASN A 52 1.28 -0.75 20.08
C ASN A 52 2.62 -0.18 20.57
N LYS A 53 3.74 -0.73 20.08
CA LYS A 53 5.09 -0.29 20.45
C LYS A 53 5.59 0.89 19.63
N GLY A 54 4.84 1.31 18.60
CA GLY A 54 5.26 2.29 17.60
C GLY A 54 6.31 1.75 16.63
N SER A 55 6.57 0.44 16.65
CA SER A 55 7.56 -0.20 15.78
C SER A 55 7.24 -1.67 15.50
N ILE A 56 7.57 -2.11 14.29
CA ILE A 56 7.44 -3.51 13.87
C ILE A 56 8.82 -4.16 13.75
N SER A 57 8.90 -5.49 13.91
CA SER A 57 10.14 -6.22 13.69
C SER A 57 10.55 -6.18 12.22
N PHE A 58 11.86 -6.31 11.97
CA PHE A 58 12.40 -6.39 10.62
C PHE A 58 11.81 -7.54 9.79
N VAL A 59 11.52 -8.68 10.44
CA VAL A 59 10.85 -9.82 9.80
C VAL A 59 9.45 -9.44 9.33
N GLN A 60 8.64 -8.80 10.18
CA GLN A 60 7.30 -8.33 9.80
C GLN A 60 7.35 -7.31 8.66
N TYR A 61 8.29 -6.37 8.73
CA TYR A 61 8.54 -5.40 7.66
C TYR A 61 8.82 -6.08 6.31
N LYS A 62 9.73 -7.06 6.28
CA LYS A 62 10.09 -7.78 5.05
C LYS A 62 8.91 -8.58 4.49
N GLU A 63 8.19 -9.30 5.34
CA GLU A 63 7.02 -10.08 4.91
C GLU A 63 5.86 -9.19 4.44
N ALA A 64 5.69 -8.01 5.05
CA ALA A 64 4.73 -7.00 4.58
C ALA A 64 5.03 -6.55 3.15
N LEU A 65 6.27 -6.15 2.87
CA LEU A 65 6.66 -5.73 1.52
C LEU A 65 6.52 -6.85 0.49
N LYS A 66 6.86 -8.10 0.85
CA LYS A 66 6.65 -9.27 -0.03
C LYS A 66 5.17 -9.49 -0.32
N THR A 67 4.33 -9.43 0.70
CA THR A 67 2.87 -9.63 0.59
C THR A 67 2.24 -8.57 -0.32
N LEU A 68 2.75 -7.34 -0.28
CA LEU A 68 2.34 -6.25 -1.16
C LEU A 68 2.92 -6.34 -2.58
N GLY A 69 3.79 -7.33 -2.87
CA GLY A 69 4.47 -7.43 -4.16
C GLY A 69 5.48 -6.30 -4.40
N LEU A 70 5.97 -5.67 -3.33
CA LEU A 70 6.92 -4.56 -3.38
C LEU A 70 8.38 -5.01 -3.26
N CYS A 71 8.65 -6.31 -3.15
CA CYS A 71 10.00 -6.88 -3.15
C CYS A 71 10.34 -7.54 -4.49
N THR A 72 11.61 -7.48 -4.88
CA THR A 72 12.13 -8.37 -5.94
C THR A 72 12.57 -9.71 -5.34
N ALA A 73 12.58 -10.77 -6.16
CA ALA A 73 12.85 -12.14 -5.69
C ALA A 73 14.23 -12.28 -5.01
N ASP A 74 15.22 -11.52 -5.46
CA ASP A 74 16.61 -11.61 -4.99
C ASP A 74 16.98 -10.49 -4.00
N GLU A 75 16.00 -9.77 -3.46
CA GLU A 75 16.27 -8.60 -2.65
C GLU A 75 16.81 -8.95 -1.26
N VAL A 76 18.00 -8.44 -0.97
CA VAL A 76 18.64 -8.55 0.34
C VAL A 76 18.43 -7.26 1.13
N PHE A 77 17.60 -7.34 2.16
CA PHE A 77 17.37 -6.25 3.10
C PHE A 77 18.45 -6.23 4.17
N LYS A 78 18.91 -5.04 4.55
CA LYS A 78 19.83 -4.84 5.67
C LYS A 78 19.03 -4.57 6.94
N ASP A 79 19.25 -5.40 7.95
CA ASP A 79 18.73 -5.19 9.29
C ASP A 79 19.72 -4.32 10.08
N ASP A 80 19.24 -3.21 10.62
CA ASP A 80 20.01 -2.32 11.49
C ASP A 80 19.86 -2.70 12.98
N GLY A 81 19.11 -3.77 13.29
CA GLY A 81 18.86 -4.24 14.65
C GLY A 81 17.80 -3.41 15.40
N HIS A 82 17.23 -2.39 14.75
CA HIS A 82 16.19 -1.54 15.32
C HIS A 82 14.82 -1.90 14.76
N GLY A 83 13.78 -1.66 15.56
CA GLY A 83 12.40 -1.76 15.08
C GLY A 83 12.13 -0.74 13.97
N VAL A 84 11.31 -1.12 12.99
CA VAL A 84 10.91 -0.24 11.90
C VAL A 84 9.73 0.62 12.35
N THR A 85 9.89 1.94 12.33
CA THR A 85 8.83 2.91 12.69
C THR A 85 7.80 3.05 11.56
N PHE A 86 6.67 3.68 11.87
CA PHE A 86 5.63 3.97 10.88
C PHE A 86 6.17 4.82 9.73
N GLU A 87 6.97 5.85 10.00
CA GLU A 87 7.53 6.74 8.98
C GLU A 87 8.43 5.95 8.02
N LYS A 88 9.34 5.14 8.56
CA LYS A 88 10.24 4.30 7.76
C LYS A 88 9.47 3.30 6.90
N PHE A 89 8.42 2.68 7.44
CA PHE A 89 7.56 1.77 6.70
C PHE A 89 6.79 2.49 5.57
N ARG A 90 6.13 3.60 5.88
CA ARG A 90 5.33 4.38 4.93
C ARG A 90 6.19 4.91 3.78
N ASP A 91 7.33 5.51 4.09
CA ASP A 91 8.19 6.14 3.11
C ASP A 91 8.73 5.08 2.13
N GLU A 92 9.08 3.89 2.62
CA GLU A 92 9.52 2.79 1.76
C GLU A 92 8.39 2.24 0.88
N VAL A 93 7.18 2.03 1.42
CA VAL A 93 6.01 1.58 0.64
C VAL A 93 5.70 2.58 -0.47
N ASN A 94 5.68 3.88 -0.17
CA ASN A 94 5.43 4.92 -1.16
C ASN A 94 6.50 4.93 -2.25
N LYS A 95 7.78 4.93 -1.85
CA LYS A 95 8.90 4.91 -2.77
C LYS A 95 8.82 3.74 -3.75
N ARG A 96 8.63 2.51 -3.25
CA ARG A 96 8.57 1.30 -4.09
C ARG A 96 7.36 1.28 -5.00
N THR A 97 6.21 1.74 -4.49
CA THR A 97 4.98 1.80 -5.28
C THR A 97 5.15 2.79 -6.44
N GLN A 98 5.79 3.93 -6.21
CA GLN A 98 6.13 4.89 -7.25
C GLN A 98 7.08 4.28 -8.29
N GLU A 99 8.16 3.63 -7.87
CA GLU A 99 9.10 2.97 -8.78
C GLU A 99 8.42 1.91 -9.67
N ILE A 100 7.51 1.11 -9.11
CA ILE A 100 6.74 0.11 -9.89
C ILE A 100 5.84 0.82 -10.89
N CYS A 101 5.09 1.85 -10.47
CA CYS A 101 4.23 2.61 -11.35
C CYS A 101 5.03 3.21 -12.52
N GLU A 102 6.19 3.80 -12.25
CA GLU A 102 7.09 4.35 -13.26
C GLU A 102 7.61 3.29 -14.25
N LYS A 103 8.04 2.12 -13.76
CA LYS A 103 8.50 1.00 -14.59
C LYS A 103 7.40 0.42 -15.48
N THR A 104 6.14 0.43 -15.01
CA THR A 104 4.99 -0.07 -15.77
C THR A 104 4.45 0.91 -16.82
N LYS A 105 4.95 2.15 -16.88
CA LYS A 105 4.67 3.08 -17.98
C LYS A 105 5.39 2.62 -19.25
N GLY A 106 4.80 1.66 -19.95
CA GLY A 106 5.15 1.38 -21.34
C GLY A 106 4.93 2.60 -22.24
N LYS A 107 5.64 2.65 -23.36
CA LYS A 107 5.83 3.76 -24.33
C LYS A 107 4.55 4.51 -24.79
N ASP A 108 3.36 3.98 -24.51
CA ASP A 108 2.08 4.50 -24.95
C ASP A 108 1.10 4.52 -23.75
N SER A 109 1.14 5.54 -22.88
CA SER A 109 -0.07 6.00 -22.15
C SER A 109 0.23 7.15 -21.19
N GLU A 110 -0.46 8.27 -21.42
CA GLU A 110 -0.54 9.44 -20.53
C GLU A 110 -1.41 9.18 -19.27
N SER A 111 -1.59 7.92 -18.85
CA SER A 111 -2.64 7.55 -17.88
C SER A 111 -2.26 7.76 -16.41
N CYS A 112 -1.01 8.08 -16.07
CA CYS A 112 -0.59 8.24 -14.67
C CYS A 112 -0.51 9.69 -14.18
N GLN A 113 -0.85 10.68 -15.01
CA GLN A 113 -0.78 12.09 -14.58
C GLN A 113 -1.71 12.38 -13.39
N SER A 114 -2.85 11.69 -13.29
CA SER A 114 -3.84 11.95 -12.23
C SER A 114 -3.45 11.46 -10.83
N ALA A 115 -2.66 10.39 -10.69
CA ALA A 115 -2.31 9.85 -9.37
C ALA A 115 -1.17 10.64 -8.69
N ALA A 116 -0.24 11.18 -9.49
CA ALA A 116 0.83 12.05 -8.99
C ALA A 116 0.30 13.42 -8.54
N GLU A 117 -0.74 13.94 -9.19
CA GLU A 117 -1.40 15.20 -8.76
C GLU A 117 -2.12 15.07 -7.41
N GLN A 118 -2.63 13.88 -7.07
CA GLN A 118 -3.27 13.66 -5.76
C GLN A 118 -2.27 13.57 -4.59
N LEU A 119 -1.00 13.25 -4.86
CA LEU A 119 0.06 13.23 -3.85
C LEU A 119 0.62 14.62 -3.50
N LEU A 120 0.32 15.65 -4.31
CA LEU A 120 0.82 17.01 -4.08
C LEU A 120 -0.20 17.94 -3.40
N LEU A 121 -1.41 17.45 -3.09
CA LEU A 121 -2.55 18.26 -2.64
C LEU A 121 -2.97 18.02 -1.19
N HIS A 122 -2.19 17.30 -0.39
CA HIS A 122 -2.44 17.15 1.04
C HIS A 122 -1.18 16.84 1.85
#